data_AF-A0A059FXP8-F1
#
_entry.id   AF-A0A059FXP8-F1
#
_cell.length_a   1.000
_cell.length_b   1.000
_cell.length_c   1.000
_cell.angle_alpha   90.00
_cell.angle_beta   90.00
_cell.angle_gamma   90.00
#
_symmetry.space_group_name_H-M   'P 1'
#
loop_
_entity.id
_entity.type
_entity.pdbx_description
1 polymer ?
#
loop_
_entity_poly.entity_id
_entity_poly.type
_entity_poly.pdbx_seq_one_letter_code
_entity_poly.pdbx_strand_id
1 'polypeptide(L)'
;MTSAYFCHPLDCNVTTPSAVTNPLIGGGLKISAADYGNFLRMIAGGGIHNGRRILTEEAVADLSTVVTAGLNRGAMPGVARSDWEYALGQWCHEGDDGNCSIMQSAGAFGAYP
;
A
#
# COMPACT_ATOMS: atom_id res chain seq x y z
N MET A 1 2.14 -6.83 -21.13
CA MET A 1 0.90 -6.11 -20.79
C MET A 1 0.91 -5.91 -19.29
N THR A 2 1.19 -4.69 -18.84
CA THR A 2 1.19 -4.26 -17.44
C THR A 2 -0.17 -3.62 -17.17
N SER A 3 -1.11 -4.39 -16.63
CA SER A 3 -2.40 -3.82 -16.23
C SER A 3 -2.68 -4.20 -14.78
N ALA A 4 -2.64 -3.19 -13.92
CA ALA A 4 -3.24 -3.26 -12.60
C ALA A 4 -4.74 -2.97 -12.72
N TYR A 5 -5.56 -3.76 -12.05
CA TYR A 5 -7.01 -3.56 -12.01
C TYR A 5 -7.47 -3.53 -10.55
N PHE A 6 -8.47 -2.70 -10.28
CA PHE A 6 -9.18 -2.67 -9.00
C PHE A 6 -10.51 -3.38 -9.20
N CYS A 7 -10.73 -4.53 -8.57
CA CYS A 7 -11.96 -5.31 -8.70
C CYS A 7 -12.32 -6.02 -7.40
N HIS A 8 -13.52 -6.57 -7.30
CA HIS A 8 -13.88 -7.40 -6.15
C HIS A 8 -13.03 -8.69 -6.15
N PRO A 9 -12.43 -9.12 -5.02
CA PRO A 9 -11.59 -10.32 -4.98
C PRO A 9 -12.29 -11.56 -5.53
N LEU A 10 -13.60 -11.68 -5.23
CA LEU A 10 -14.47 -12.79 -5.63
C LEU A 10 -15.17 -12.60 -6.99
N ASP A 11 -15.14 -11.40 -7.58
CA ASP A 11 -15.74 -11.14 -8.90
C ASP A 11 -14.91 -10.12 -9.67
N CYS A 12 -14.08 -10.63 -10.58
CA CYS A 12 -13.14 -9.81 -11.35
C CYS A 12 -13.33 -10.01 -12.86
N ASN A 13 -14.56 -10.23 -13.30
CA ASN A 13 -14.90 -10.20 -14.73
C ASN A 13 -14.97 -8.76 -15.29
N VAL A 14 -14.43 -7.78 -14.56
CA VAL A 14 -14.45 -6.37 -14.94
C VAL A 14 -13.38 -6.11 -15.99
N THR A 15 -13.76 -6.19 -17.27
CA THR A 15 -12.91 -5.87 -18.43
C THR A 15 -12.81 -4.37 -18.71
N THR A 16 -13.54 -3.54 -17.97
CA THR A 16 -13.58 -2.08 -18.14
C THR A 16 -13.41 -1.37 -16.78
N PRO A 17 -12.33 -0.61 -16.56
CA PRO A 17 -12.11 0.15 -15.31
C PRO A 17 -13.26 1.08 -14.92
N SER A 18 -14.03 1.57 -15.89
CA SER A 18 -15.20 2.43 -15.71
C SER A 18 -16.43 1.72 -15.11
N ALA A 19 -16.47 0.38 -15.09
CA ALA A 19 -17.58 -0.37 -14.50
C ALA A 19 -17.45 -0.50 -12.97
N VAL A 20 -16.36 -0.03 -12.38
CA VAL A 20 -16.12 -0.04 -10.93
C VAL A 20 -16.65 1.24 -10.32
N THR A 21 -17.92 1.25 -9.92
CA THR A 21 -18.59 2.43 -9.32
C THR A 21 -18.00 2.81 -7.95
N ASN A 22 -17.28 1.89 -7.31
CA ASN A 22 -16.52 2.11 -6.08
C ASN A 22 -15.33 1.15 -6.02
N PRO A 23 -14.10 1.56 -6.34
CA PRO A 23 -12.94 0.67 -6.26
C PRO A 23 -12.71 0.28 -4.80
N LEU A 24 -12.57 -1.02 -4.54
CA LEU A 24 -12.18 -1.53 -3.22
C LEU A 24 -10.69 -1.24 -2.99
N ILE A 25 -10.33 0.02 -2.75
CA ILE A 25 -8.92 0.46 -2.64
C ILE A 25 -8.18 -0.31 -1.54
N GLY A 26 -8.86 -0.68 -0.45
CA GLY A 26 -8.27 -1.43 0.67
C GLY A 26 -8.08 -2.94 0.46
N GLY A 27 -8.47 -3.53 -0.68
CA GLY A 27 -8.35 -4.99 -0.85
C GLY A 27 -8.70 -5.58 -2.22
N GLY A 28 -9.04 -4.76 -3.20
CA GLY A 28 -9.44 -5.19 -4.55
C GLY A 28 -8.32 -5.23 -5.58
N LEU A 29 -7.07 -4.98 -5.17
CA LEU A 29 -5.94 -4.96 -6.09
C LEU A 29 -5.63 -6.37 -6.60
N LYS A 30 -5.70 -6.56 -7.92
CA LYS A 30 -5.12 -7.72 -8.60
C LYS A 30 -3.93 -7.27 -9.44
N ILE A 31 -2.77 -7.84 -9.15
CA ILE A 31 -1.50 -7.46 -9.75
C ILE A 31 -0.54 -8.66 -9.75
N SER A 32 0.37 -8.72 -10.72
CA SER A 32 1.42 -9.73 -10.73
C SER A 32 2.53 -9.39 -9.71
N ALA A 33 3.27 -10.39 -9.24
CA ALA A 33 4.42 -10.16 -8.36
C ALA A 33 5.50 -9.28 -9.04
N ALA A 34 5.70 -9.45 -10.35
CA ALA A 34 6.65 -8.64 -11.11
C ALA A 34 6.24 -7.16 -11.15
N ASP A 35 4.96 -6.88 -11.37
CA ASP A 35 4.45 -5.51 -11.40
C ASP A 35 4.47 -4.86 -10.01
N TYR A 36 4.18 -5.65 -8.96
CA TYR A 36 4.34 -5.17 -7.58
C TYR A 36 5.82 -4.85 -7.27
N GLY A 37 6.75 -5.67 -7.73
CA GLY A 37 8.18 -5.40 -7.60
C GLY A 37 8.61 -4.11 -8.30
N ASN A 38 8.02 -3.80 -9.47
CA ASN A 38 8.24 -2.51 -10.15
C ASN A 38 7.71 -1.32 -9.35
N PHE A 39 6.55 -1.46 -8.71
CA PHE A 39 6.00 -0.46 -7.81
C PHE A 39 6.92 -0.21 -6.61
N LEU A 40 7.37 -1.27 -5.93
CA LEU A 40 8.30 -1.14 -4.79
C LEU A 40 9.63 -0.50 -5.21
N ARG A 41 10.16 -0.85 -6.39
CA ARG A 41 11.37 -0.21 -6.95
C ARG A 41 11.16 1.28 -7.25
N MET A 42 9.95 1.69 -7.65
CA MET A 42 9.62 3.10 -7.89
C MET A 42 9.62 3.89 -6.57
N ILE A 43 9.06 3.33 -5.50
CA ILE A 43 9.09 3.91 -4.15
C ILE A 43 10.53 3.99 -3.64
N ALA A 44 11.27 2.88 -3.67
CA ALA A 44 12.68 2.85 -3.27
C ALA A 44 13.58 3.78 -4.10
N GLY A 45 13.18 4.08 -5.34
CA GLY A 45 13.84 5.03 -6.23
C GLY A 45 13.37 6.48 -6.08
N GLY A 46 12.72 6.86 -4.97
CA GLY A 46 12.28 8.24 -4.72
C GLY A 46 11.21 8.73 -5.69
N GLY A 47 10.39 7.82 -6.20
CA GLY A 47 9.28 8.13 -7.09
C GLY A 47 9.60 8.00 -8.58
N ILE A 48 10.79 7.51 -8.94
CA ILE A 48 11.23 7.36 -10.34
C ILE A 48 11.11 5.91 -10.78
N HIS A 49 10.51 5.70 -11.96
CA HIS A 49 10.48 4.42 -12.64
C HIS A 49 10.86 4.60 -14.11
N ASN A 50 11.82 3.81 -14.60
CA ASN A 50 12.32 3.87 -15.99
C ASN A 50 12.69 5.30 -16.45
N GLY A 51 13.38 6.05 -15.59
CA GLY A 51 13.82 7.42 -15.88
C GLY A 51 12.72 8.48 -15.85
N ARG A 52 11.46 8.11 -15.55
CA ARG A 52 10.34 9.04 -15.44
C ARG A 52 9.92 9.21 -13.97
N ARG A 53 9.71 10.46 -13.56
CA ARG A 53 9.08 10.78 -12.28
C ARG A 53 7.60 10.40 -12.31
N ILE A 54 7.21 9.52 -11.39
CA ILE A 54 5.83 9.07 -11.16
C ILE A 54 5.25 9.80 -9.96
N LEU A 55 6.03 9.83 -8.86
CA LEU A 55 5.72 10.54 -7.63
C LEU A 55 6.79 11.59 -7.33
N THR A 56 6.42 12.66 -6.66
CA THR A 56 7.39 13.59 -6.07
C THR A 56 8.12 12.89 -4.92
N GLU A 57 9.31 13.36 -4.57
CA GLU A 57 10.02 12.84 -3.40
C GLU A 57 9.25 13.08 -2.11
N GLU A 58 8.56 14.22 -2.01
CA GLU A 58 7.65 14.54 -0.90
C GLU A 58 6.52 13.51 -0.79
N ALA A 59 5.83 13.19 -1.89
CA ALA A 59 4.77 12.19 -1.86
C ALA A 59 5.28 10.79 -1.48
N VAL A 60 6.54 10.46 -1.79
CA VAL A 60 7.17 9.21 -1.34
C VAL A 60 7.50 9.27 0.15
N ALA A 61 7.99 10.40 0.66
CA ALA A 61 8.25 10.59 2.09
C ALA A 61 6.96 10.55 2.92
N ASP A 62 5.86 11.07 2.39
CA ASP A 62 4.56 11.03 3.06
C ASP A 62 4.06 9.59 3.29
N LEU A 63 4.44 8.63 2.43
CA LEU A 63 4.03 7.23 2.59
C LEU A 63 4.56 6.58 3.87
N SER A 64 5.71 7.04 4.38
CA SER A 64 6.29 6.56 5.63
C SER A 64 5.92 7.41 6.84
N THR A 65 5.14 8.48 6.67
CA THR A 65 4.71 9.31 7.79
C THR A 65 3.61 8.60 8.59
N VAL A 66 3.87 8.41 9.88
CA VAL A 66 2.91 7.84 10.83
C VAL A 66 1.77 8.82 11.06
N VAL A 67 0.53 8.35 10.86
CA VAL A 67 -0.69 9.16 11.02
C VAL A 67 -1.53 8.77 12.24
N THR A 68 -1.12 7.73 12.99
CA THR A 68 -1.86 7.21 14.16
C THR A 68 -1.23 7.50 15.51
N ALA A 69 -0.07 8.17 15.54
CA ALA A 69 0.65 8.45 16.78
C ALA A 69 -0.24 9.17 17.81
N GLY A 70 -0.36 8.58 19.00
CA GLY A 70 -1.17 9.13 20.10
C GLY A 70 -2.69 9.04 19.91
N LEU A 71 -3.17 8.40 18.83
CA LEU A 71 -4.60 8.18 18.60
C LEU A 71 -5.06 6.86 19.23
N ASN A 72 -6.34 6.82 19.63
CA ASN A 72 -6.97 5.58 20.08
C ASN A 72 -7.22 4.63 18.90
N ARG A 73 -6.67 3.42 18.97
CA ARG A 73 -6.85 2.37 17.95
C ARG A 73 -8.09 1.53 18.28
N GLY A 74 -9.13 1.62 17.44
CA GLY A 74 -10.41 0.95 17.68
C GLY A 74 -10.41 -0.55 17.37
N ALA A 75 -9.74 -0.96 16.29
CA ALA A 75 -9.60 -2.37 15.91
C ALA A 75 -8.24 -2.60 15.25
N MET A 76 -7.59 -3.70 15.63
CA MET A 76 -6.30 -4.14 15.09
C MET A 76 -6.45 -5.57 14.56
N PRO A 77 -5.84 -5.92 13.41
CA PRO A 77 -5.75 -7.31 12.99
C PRO A 77 -5.06 -8.16 14.07
N GLY A 78 -5.46 -9.41 14.24
CA GLY A 78 -4.87 -10.29 15.27
C GLY A 78 -3.38 -10.55 15.12
N VAL A 79 -2.80 -10.27 13.94
CA VAL A 79 -1.36 -10.36 13.66
C VAL A 79 -0.60 -9.07 14.02
N ALA A 80 -1.30 -7.96 14.20
CA ALA A 80 -0.69 -6.66 14.48
C ALA A 80 -0.35 -6.56 15.97
N ARG A 81 0.86 -6.07 16.27
CA ARG A 81 1.27 -5.81 17.66
C ARG A 81 0.68 -4.49 18.15
N SER A 82 0.54 -4.36 19.47
CA SER A 82 -0.02 -3.17 20.11
C SER A 82 0.83 -1.91 19.92
N ASP A 83 2.14 -2.08 19.66
CA ASP A 83 3.12 -1.03 19.42
C ASP A 83 3.29 -0.69 17.93
N TRP A 84 2.57 -1.35 17.04
CA TRP A 84 2.54 -0.96 15.63
C TRP A 84 1.73 0.30 15.43
N GLU A 85 2.20 1.12 14.50
CA GLU A 85 1.51 2.32 14.03
C GLU A 85 1.00 2.12 12.59
N TYR A 86 0.34 3.13 12.05
CA TYR A 86 -0.16 3.12 10.68
C TYR A 86 0.30 4.40 9.96
N ALA A 87 0.87 4.20 8.77
CA ALA A 87 1.18 5.26 7.82
C ALA A 87 0.12 5.29 6.70
N LEU A 88 0.41 5.91 5.56
CA LEU A 88 -0.56 6.02 4.47
C LEU A 88 -0.79 4.66 3.77
N GLY A 89 -1.73 3.88 4.29
CA GLY A 89 -2.12 2.58 3.74
C GLY A 89 -1.11 1.47 4.03
N GLN A 90 -0.29 1.62 5.07
CA GLN A 90 0.77 0.67 5.44
C GLN A 90 0.81 0.53 6.98
N TRP A 91 1.00 -0.69 7.46
CA TRP A 91 1.40 -0.95 8.85
C TRP A 91 2.85 -0.51 9.05
N CYS A 92 3.12 0.14 10.18
CA CYS A 92 4.45 0.53 10.60
C CYS A 92 4.90 -0.34 11.78
N HIS A 93 5.93 -1.15 11.56
CA HIS A 93 6.47 -2.06 12.58
C HIS A 93 7.54 -1.40 13.44
N GLU A 94 8.38 -0.58 12.79
CA GLU A 94 9.50 0.12 13.39
C GLU A 94 9.61 1.51 12.78
N GLY A 95 10.00 2.48 13.58
CA GLY A 95 10.13 3.88 13.19
C GLY A 95 10.55 4.76 14.35
N ASP A 96 10.91 6.00 14.04
CA ASP A 96 11.31 7.04 14.98
C ASP A 96 10.70 8.39 14.57
N ASP A 97 10.44 9.27 15.54
CA ASP A 97 9.97 10.65 15.31
C ASP A 97 8.83 10.81 14.28
N GLY A 98 7.89 9.86 14.25
CA GLY A 98 6.75 9.87 13.33
C GLY A 98 7.06 9.41 11.90
N ASN A 99 8.26 8.88 11.65
CA ASN A 99 8.67 8.31 10.38
C ASN A 99 8.87 6.79 10.50
N CYS A 100 8.31 6.05 9.55
CA CYS A 100 8.36 4.60 9.54
C CYS A 100 9.57 4.07 8.75
N SER A 101 10.36 3.20 9.37
CA SER A 101 11.52 2.56 8.73
C SER A 101 11.21 1.15 8.21
N ILE A 102 10.27 0.44 8.83
CA ILE A 102 9.80 -0.88 8.38
C ILE A 102 8.28 -0.83 8.21
N MET A 103 7.87 -0.85 6.94
CA MET A 103 6.47 -0.79 6.51
C MET A 103 6.01 -2.10 5.89
N GLN A 104 4.70 -2.35 5.95
CA GLN A 104 4.09 -3.59 5.48
C GLN A 104 2.63 -3.35 5.06
N SER A 105 2.16 -4.00 3.99
CA SER A 105 0.74 -3.90 3.56
C SER A 105 0.11 -5.27 3.31
N ALA A 106 -0.04 -6.07 4.37
CA ALA A 106 -0.48 -7.46 4.31
C ALA A 106 -1.92 -7.56 3.84
N GLY A 107 -2.13 -8.44 2.86
CA GLY A 107 -3.47 -8.87 2.47
C GLY A 107 -3.96 -10.01 3.35
N ALA A 108 -5.27 -10.06 3.59
CA ALA A 108 -5.92 -11.11 4.37
C ALA A 108 -5.68 -12.55 3.82
N PHE A 109 -5.24 -12.67 2.57
CA PHE A 109 -5.05 -13.94 1.86
C PHE A 109 -3.57 -14.30 1.62
N GLY A 110 -2.64 -13.72 2.40
CA GLY A 110 -1.24 -14.14 2.43
C GLY A 110 -0.27 -13.32 1.55
N ALA A 111 -0.75 -12.31 0.82
CA ALA A 111 0.14 -11.34 0.19
C ALA A 111 0.89 -10.55 1.28
N TYR A 112 2.22 -10.54 1.23
CA TYR A 112 3.07 -9.90 2.24
C TYR A 112 4.15 -9.01 1.58
N PRO A 113 3.72 -7.88 0.97
CA PRO A 113 4.63 -6.87 0.46
C PRO A 113 5.16 -5.96 1.58
#